data_AF-A0A1Q6EFV0-F1
#
_entry.id   AF-A0A1Q6EFV0-F1
#
_cell.length_a   1.000
_cell.length_b   1.000
_cell.length_c   1.000
_cell.angle_alpha   90.00
_cell.angle_beta   90.00
_cell.angle_gamma   90.00
#
_symmetry.space_group_name_H-M   'P 1'
#
loop_
_entity.id
_entity.type
_entity.pdbx_description
1 polymer ?
#
loop_
_entity_poly.entity_id
_entity_poly.type
_entity_poly.pdbx_seq_one_letter_code
_entity_poly.pdbx_strand_id
1 'polypeptide(L)'
;ASTDFKSATLSRENDPHYWTSRDPITVSAWWPFNNADITQMPAVKVAEDQSKLADFQNSDFISAENRKVEFNTPTLEFTHRTARVTIELKPGTGFTSVAGATVSLVSLSADNGNPTAIKTYNASGNTYEALTAPQTVAAGNQFVKVELGGGTFYFRPQNNVVLEAGNRYTYTVKVNATGLTLEGCTIGDWADGGGESGEAEDLGYNYDSNTKTYTVYNADGLMNVAELVNDIDLTGKGWTPIGTDYDNSYTGTFDGGGHTITGLTVTTNDEYAGLFGYLGNFNNGAATVKNVVMDGIQITCNHRSGYAGGVAGYSWGTIENCSVSGSVSGTMYVGGVVGVQRDRSITGCSSSATVKGTIKVGGVAGQTIFGATLTACYATGNVNIEIDRTQGISGGGLVGFNDGISLLSCYATGNVTSTGSSTGYVHIGGFLGDNYITVTACYWKNNHEQGIGYNRKSTKATKVDGTDVTWKNAVDAMNTALQNAGSEWRYELKGALPTLRKQ
;
A
#
# COMPACT_ATOMS: atom_id res chain seq x y z
N ALA A 1 -30.05 -20.28 -1.44
CA ALA A 1 -28.66 -19.82 -1.43
C ALA A 1 -27.96 -20.54 -0.28
N SER A 2 -26.93 -21.34 -0.58
CA SER A 2 -26.07 -21.93 0.46
C SER A 2 -25.34 -20.80 1.18
N THR A 3 -25.41 -20.75 2.50
CA THR A 3 -24.76 -19.72 3.31
C THR A 3 -23.28 -19.99 3.58
N ASP A 4 -22.74 -21.14 3.15
CA ASP A 4 -21.59 -21.73 3.86
C ASP A 4 -20.30 -21.87 3.04
N PHE A 5 -20.23 -21.38 1.79
CA PHE A 5 -19.00 -21.46 0.98
C PHE A 5 -18.56 -20.09 0.49
N LYS A 6 -18.40 -19.20 1.46
CA LYS A 6 -18.16 -17.78 1.27
C LYS A 6 -16.67 -17.39 1.31
N SER A 7 -15.77 -18.36 1.35
CA SER A 7 -14.34 -18.10 1.32
C SER A 7 -13.61 -19.17 0.51
N ALA A 8 -12.55 -18.77 -0.17
CA ALA A 8 -11.65 -19.65 -0.90
C ALA A 8 -10.27 -19.57 -0.24
N THR A 9 -9.72 -20.72 0.16
CA THR A 9 -8.34 -20.84 0.63
C THR A 9 -7.49 -21.40 -0.51
N LEU A 10 -6.37 -20.76 -0.80
CA LEU A 10 -5.44 -21.23 -1.83
C LEU A 10 -4.74 -22.51 -1.34
N SER A 11 -4.83 -23.60 -2.10
CA SER A 11 -4.35 -24.93 -1.70
C SER A 11 -2.86 -25.19 -1.92
N ARG A 12 -2.04 -24.14 -2.09
CA ARG A 12 -0.58 -24.27 -2.29
C ARG A 12 0.17 -24.19 -0.95
N GLU A 13 1.44 -24.61 -0.97
CA GLU A 13 2.44 -24.41 0.11
C GLU A 13 2.69 -22.94 0.49
N ASN A 14 2.08 -21.99 -0.22
CA ASN A 14 2.22 -20.54 -0.03
C ASN A 14 0.86 -19.93 0.38
N ASP A 15 0.22 -20.47 1.42
CA ASP A 15 -0.93 -19.84 2.06
C ASP A 15 -0.45 -19.00 3.26
N PRO A 16 -0.68 -17.66 3.27
CA PRO A 16 -1.34 -16.86 2.23
C PRO A 16 -0.43 -16.58 1.02
N HIS A 17 -1.06 -16.37 -0.15
CA HIS A 17 -0.33 -15.98 -1.36
C HIS A 17 0.06 -14.51 -1.29
N TYR A 18 1.37 -14.26 -1.25
CA TYR A 18 1.94 -12.93 -1.44
C TYR A 18 2.27 -12.71 -2.91
N TRP A 19 1.83 -11.56 -3.44
CA TRP A 19 2.24 -11.12 -4.76
C TRP A 19 3.76 -10.90 -4.77
N THR A 20 4.45 -11.57 -5.71
CA THR A 20 5.89 -11.40 -5.92
C THR A 20 6.21 -10.38 -7.01
N SER A 21 5.17 -9.87 -7.68
CA SER A 21 5.21 -8.79 -8.65
C SER A 21 3.85 -8.07 -8.69
N ARG A 22 3.78 -6.88 -9.27
CA ARG A 22 2.50 -6.23 -9.60
C ARG A 22 1.97 -6.62 -10.99
N ASP A 23 2.62 -7.60 -11.64
CA ASP A 23 2.16 -8.11 -12.91
C ASP A 23 0.96 -9.04 -12.71
N PRO A 24 0.02 -9.09 -13.67
CA PRO A 24 -1.15 -9.95 -13.53
C PRO A 24 -0.76 -11.43 -13.50
N ILE A 25 -1.42 -12.18 -12.63
CA ILE A 25 -1.25 -13.64 -12.56
C ILE A 25 -2.40 -14.35 -13.27
N THR A 26 -2.16 -15.59 -13.69
CA THR A 26 -3.24 -16.47 -14.18
C THR A 26 -3.59 -17.46 -13.09
N VAL A 27 -4.87 -17.51 -12.72
CA VAL A 27 -5.40 -18.36 -11.65
C VAL A 27 -6.49 -19.26 -12.21
N SER A 28 -6.45 -20.52 -11.79
CA SER A 28 -7.56 -21.46 -11.95
C SER A 28 -8.04 -21.88 -10.56
N ALA A 29 -9.36 -21.88 -10.35
CA ALA A 29 -9.99 -22.25 -9.09
C ALA A 29 -11.31 -23.00 -9.36
N TRP A 30 -11.70 -23.88 -8.45
CA TRP A 30 -12.93 -24.67 -8.56
C TRP A 30 -13.48 -25.09 -7.21
N TRP A 31 -14.77 -25.42 -7.21
CA TRP A 31 -15.48 -26.01 -6.09
C TRP A 31 -16.44 -27.09 -6.61
N PRO A 32 -16.66 -28.22 -5.91
CA PRO A 32 -15.97 -28.64 -4.68
C PRO A 32 -14.49 -28.91 -4.85
N PHE A 33 -13.71 -28.62 -3.80
CA PHE A 33 -12.28 -28.86 -3.82
C PHE A 33 -11.95 -30.35 -3.62
N ASN A 34 -10.97 -30.85 -4.37
CA ASN A 34 -10.44 -32.20 -4.26
C ASN A 34 -8.91 -32.15 -4.41
N ASN A 35 -8.18 -32.66 -3.40
CA ASN A 35 -6.72 -32.61 -3.34
C ASN A 35 -6.02 -33.70 -4.16
N ALA A 36 -6.77 -34.56 -4.86
CA ALA A 36 -6.18 -35.70 -5.59
C ALA A 36 -5.21 -35.26 -6.70
N ASP A 37 -5.57 -34.20 -7.45
CA ASP A 37 -4.71 -33.58 -8.44
C ASP A 37 -5.13 -32.11 -8.61
N ILE A 38 -4.28 -31.19 -8.16
CA ILE A 38 -4.52 -29.74 -8.24
C ILE A 38 -3.81 -29.09 -9.43
N THR A 39 -3.16 -29.89 -10.31
CA THR A 39 -2.41 -29.38 -11.46
C THR A 39 -3.29 -29.17 -12.70
N GLN A 40 -4.49 -29.72 -12.69
CA GLN A 40 -5.46 -29.62 -13.77
C GLN A 40 -6.90 -29.50 -13.24
N MET A 41 -7.77 -28.92 -14.04
CA MET A 41 -9.19 -28.79 -13.71
C MET A 41 -9.84 -30.19 -13.70
N PRO A 42 -10.53 -30.60 -12.61
CA PRO A 42 -11.16 -31.91 -12.57
C PRO A 42 -12.41 -31.97 -13.48
N ALA A 43 -12.74 -33.18 -13.93
CA ALA A 43 -13.97 -33.42 -14.67
C ALA A 43 -15.20 -33.20 -13.79
N VAL A 44 -16.30 -32.72 -14.38
CA VAL A 44 -17.57 -32.51 -13.66
C VAL A 44 -18.13 -33.83 -13.16
N LYS A 45 -18.42 -33.88 -11.86
CA LYS A 45 -18.95 -35.04 -11.14
C LYS A 45 -20.14 -34.63 -10.29
N VAL A 46 -21.20 -35.45 -10.34
CA VAL A 46 -22.40 -35.27 -9.52
C VAL A 46 -22.72 -36.55 -8.75
N ALA A 47 -23.39 -36.41 -7.60
CA ALA A 47 -23.82 -37.55 -6.80
C ALA A 47 -25.00 -38.28 -7.44
N GLU A 48 -25.05 -39.61 -7.26
CA GLU A 48 -26.18 -40.47 -7.66
C GLU A 48 -27.43 -40.18 -6.81
N ASP A 49 -27.26 -40.03 -5.50
CA ASP A 49 -28.34 -39.64 -4.58
C ASP A 49 -28.16 -38.18 -4.16
N GLN A 50 -28.94 -37.28 -4.77
CA GLN A 50 -29.00 -35.86 -4.41
C GLN A 50 -30.22 -35.55 -3.53
N SER A 51 -30.88 -36.56 -2.94
CA SER A 51 -32.10 -36.33 -2.15
C SER A 51 -31.86 -35.53 -0.86
N LYS A 52 -30.61 -35.43 -0.40
CA LYS A 52 -30.19 -34.56 0.70
C LYS A 52 -29.59 -33.26 0.14
N LEU A 53 -29.86 -32.14 0.83
CA LEU A 53 -29.37 -30.82 0.43
C LEU A 53 -27.83 -30.78 0.28
N ALA A 54 -27.09 -31.43 1.18
CA ALA A 54 -25.63 -31.47 1.13
C ALA A 54 -25.10 -32.16 -0.13
N ASP A 55 -25.68 -33.30 -0.52
CA ASP A 55 -25.25 -34.06 -1.71
C ASP A 55 -25.63 -33.31 -3.01
N PHE A 56 -26.77 -32.62 -3.01
CA PHE A 56 -27.16 -31.70 -4.08
C PHE A 56 -26.19 -30.51 -4.21
N GLN A 57 -25.85 -29.84 -3.09
CA GLN A 57 -24.91 -28.71 -3.09
C GLN A 57 -23.48 -29.13 -3.45
N ASN A 58 -23.02 -30.29 -2.99
CA ASN A 58 -21.72 -30.85 -3.35
C ASN A 58 -21.68 -31.37 -4.80
N SER A 59 -22.83 -31.51 -5.46
CA SER A 59 -22.88 -31.78 -6.89
C SER A 59 -22.74 -30.49 -7.72
N ASP A 60 -22.76 -29.31 -7.11
CA ASP A 60 -22.64 -28.04 -7.82
C ASP A 60 -21.19 -27.69 -8.11
N PHE A 61 -20.72 -28.19 -9.25
CA PHE A 61 -19.36 -27.89 -9.71
C PHE A 61 -19.31 -26.49 -10.34
N ILE A 62 -18.56 -25.58 -9.74
CA ILE A 62 -18.27 -24.23 -10.25
C ILE A 62 -16.76 -24.08 -10.49
N SER A 63 -16.38 -23.29 -11.50
CA SER A 63 -14.96 -23.04 -11.78
C SER A 63 -14.70 -21.64 -12.34
N ALA A 64 -13.53 -21.11 -12.02
CA ALA A 64 -12.88 -19.99 -12.68
C ALA A 64 -11.62 -20.54 -13.36
N GLU A 65 -11.64 -20.73 -14.69
CA GLU A 65 -10.55 -21.37 -15.42
C GLU A 65 -9.69 -20.34 -16.16
N ASN A 66 -8.37 -20.40 -15.96
CA ASN A 66 -7.37 -19.54 -16.62
C ASN A 66 -7.74 -18.04 -16.57
N ARG A 67 -8.18 -17.58 -15.39
CA ARG A 67 -8.58 -16.20 -15.19
C ARG A 67 -7.37 -15.34 -14.89
N LYS A 68 -7.26 -14.24 -15.62
CA LYS A 68 -6.29 -13.20 -15.33
C LYS A 68 -6.76 -12.44 -14.09
N VAL A 69 -5.92 -12.37 -13.07
CA VAL A 69 -6.17 -11.64 -11.83
C VAL A 69 -5.20 -10.48 -11.76
N GLU A 70 -5.73 -9.28 -11.56
CA GLU A 70 -4.97 -8.04 -11.51
C GLU A 70 -4.67 -7.67 -10.05
N PHE A 71 -3.47 -7.17 -9.77
CA PHE A 71 -3.05 -6.81 -8.40
C PHE A 71 -4.02 -5.81 -7.72
N ASN A 72 -4.41 -4.75 -8.43
CA ASN A 72 -5.30 -3.70 -7.89
C ASN A 72 -6.79 -4.10 -7.92
N THR A 73 -7.14 -5.23 -8.54
CA THR A 73 -8.52 -5.72 -8.64
C THR A 73 -8.50 -7.25 -8.64
N PRO A 74 -8.16 -7.88 -7.50
CA PRO A 74 -7.92 -9.31 -7.42
C PRO A 74 -9.23 -10.09 -7.34
N THR A 75 -10.05 -10.04 -8.40
CA THR A 75 -11.36 -10.68 -8.46
C THR A 75 -11.34 -11.97 -9.30
N LEU A 76 -12.12 -12.96 -8.86
CA LEU A 76 -12.32 -14.22 -9.58
C LEU A 76 -13.82 -14.48 -9.73
N GLU A 77 -14.26 -14.64 -10.97
CA GLU A 77 -15.64 -14.97 -11.31
C GLU A 77 -15.76 -16.48 -11.59
N PHE A 78 -16.66 -17.14 -10.85
CA PHE A 78 -16.96 -18.55 -11.00
C PHE A 78 -18.18 -18.75 -11.88
N THR A 79 -18.14 -19.78 -12.73
CA THR A 79 -19.25 -20.21 -13.56
C THR A 79 -19.65 -21.64 -13.24
N HIS A 80 -20.95 -21.93 -13.20
CA HIS A 80 -21.47 -23.30 -13.06
C HIS A 80 -21.07 -24.16 -14.26
N ARG A 81 -20.48 -25.32 -13.96
CA ARG A 81 -20.10 -26.34 -14.95
C ARG A 81 -21.13 -27.47 -15.04
N THR A 82 -22.16 -27.44 -14.20
CA THR A 82 -23.29 -28.37 -14.20
C THR A 82 -24.51 -27.75 -14.89
N ALA A 83 -25.41 -28.62 -15.32
CA ALA A 83 -26.77 -28.24 -15.73
C ALA A 83 -27.73 -28.51 -14.58
N ARG A 84 -28.64 -27.58 -14.29
CA ARG A 84 -29.68 -27.74 -13.26
C ARG A 84 -31.00 -28.15 -13.90
N VAL A 85 -31.58 -29.25 -13.44
CA VAL A 85 -32.89 -29.72 -13.88
C VAL A 85 -33.87 -29.59 -12.74
N THR A 86 -34.93 -28.82 -12.95
CA THR A 86 -36.07 -28.65 -12.04
C THR A 86 -37.29 -29.38 -12.62
N ILE A 87 -37.92 -30.24 -11.83
CA ILE A 87 -39.17 -30.95 -12.18
C ILE A 87 -40.28 -30.44 -11.25
N GLU A 88 -41.29 -29.82 -11.83
CA GLU A 88 -42.49 -29.37 -11.11
C GLU A 88 -43.63 -30.34 -11.37
N LEU A 89 -44.05 -31.08 -10.35
CA LEU A 89 -45.15 -32.02 -10.48
C LEU A 89 -46.50 -31.34 -10.31
N LYS A 90 -47.46 -31.69 -11.18
CA LYS A 90 -48.87 -31.33 -11.04
C LYS A 90 -49.74 -32.59 -11.02
N PRO A 91 -50.80 -32.63 -10.19
CA PRO A 91 -51.79 -33.69 -10.28
C PRO A 91 -52.47 -33.65 -11.66
N GLY A 92 -52.52 -34.81 -12.32
CA GLY A 92 -53.25 -35.04 -13.55
C GLY A 92 -54.46 -35.93 -13.33
N THR A 93 -55.04 -36.45 -14.42
CA THR A 93 -56.23 -37.31 -14.34
C THR A 93 -55.93 -38.57 -13.52
N GLY A 94 -56.74 -38.82 -12.48
CA GLY A 94 -56.60 -39.97 -11.59
C GLY A 94 -55.85 -39.70 -10.28
N PHE A 95 -55.23 -38.52 -10.11
CA PHE A 95 -54.60 -38.10 -8.86
C PHE A 95 -55.14 -36.73 -8.42
N THR A 96 -55.50 -36.58 -7.15
CA THR A 96 -55.88 -35.28 -6.55
C THR A 96 -54.69 -34.56 -5.90
N SER A 97 -53.60 -35.29 -5.67
CA SER A 97 -52.36 -34.80 -5.08
C SER A 97 -51.17 -35.62 -5.59
N VAL A 98 -49.99 -35.00 -5.63
CA VAL A 98 -48.69 -35.65 -5.92
C VAL A 98 -47.80 -35.70 -4.69
N ALA A 99 -48.35 -35.45 -3.49
CA ALA A 99 -47.63 -35.53 -2.24
C ALA A 99 -47.10 -36.95 -2.00
N GLY A 100 -45.85 -37.04 -1.55
CA GLY A 100 -45.16 -38.33 -1.33
C GLY A 100 -44.54 -38.93 -2.60
N ALA A 101 -44.57 -38.23 -3.74
CA ALA A 101 -43.86 -38.66 -4.93
C ALA A 101 -42.34 -38.67 -4.71
N THR A 102 -41.66 -39.69 -5.24
CA THR A 102 -40.21 -39.68 -5.47
C THR A 102 -39.95 -39.39 -6.94
N VAL A 103 -38.94 -38.56 -7.22
CA VAL A 103 -38.55 -38.19 -8.58
C VAL A 103 -37.09 -38.56 -8.82
N SER A 104 -36.78 -39.03 -10.02
CA SER A 104 -35.42 -39.30 -10.45
C SER A 104 -35.25 -38.98 -11.93
N LEU A 105 -34.05 -38.53 -12.30
CA LEU A 105 -33.62 -38.50 -13.69
C LEU A 105 -33.01 -39.86 -14.03
N VAL A 106 -33.27 -40.36 -15.24
CA VAL A 106 -32.80 -41.68 -15.70
C VAL A 106 -32.33 -41.61 -17.15
N SER A 107 -31.63 -42.67 -17.59
CA SER A 107 -30.99 -42.76 -18.91
C SER A 107 -29.95 -41.66 -19.17
N LEU A 108 -29.26 -41.22 -18.11
CA LEU A 108 -28.15 -40.29 -18.19
C LEU A 108 -26.86 -41.00 -18.65
N SER A 109 -25.90 -40.24 -19.15
CA SER A 109 -24.59 -40.74 -19.58
C SER A 109 -23.72 -41.14 -18.38
N ALA A 110 -22.97 -42.24 -18.54
CA ALA A 110 -21.95 -42.67 -17.60
C ALA A 110 -20.58 -41.98 -17.82
N ASP A 111 -20.50 -41.01 -18.73
CA ASP A 111 -19.25 -40.33 -19.10
C ASP A 111 -18.53 -39.75 -17.90
N ASN A 112 -17.21 -39.87 -17.94
CA ASN A 112 -16.30 -39.57 -16.85
C ASN A 112 -16.61 -40.32 -15.54
N GLY A 113 -17.48 -41.33 -15.55
CA GLY A 113 -17.95 -42.06 -14.36
C GLY A 113 -19.05 -41.33 -13.59
N ASN A 114 -19.92 -40.59 -14.28
CA ASN A 114 -21.14 -40.02 -13.70
C ASN A 114 -22.26 -41.09 -13.58
N PRO A 115 -23.27 -40.87 -12.73
CA PRO A 115 -24.36 -41.83 -12.57
C PRO A 115 -25.36 -41.78 -13.74
N THR A 116 -25.88 -42.94 -14.14
CA THR A 116 -26.91 -43.05 -15.20
C THR A 116 -28.33 -42.76 -14.72
N ALA A 117 -28.51 -42.63 -13.41
CA ALA A 117 -29.73 -42.18 -12.75
C ALA A 117 -29.40 -41.28 -11.56
N ILE A 118 -30.19 -40.24 -11.33
CA ILE A 118 -30.01 -39.31 -10.21
C ILE A 118 -31.30 -39.17 -9.43
N LYS A 119 -31.26 -39.42 -8.13
CA LYS A 119 -32.39 -39.16 -7.23
C LYS A 119 -32.40 -37.69 -6.85
N THR A 120 -33.52 -37.01 -7.10
CA THR A 120 -33.62 -35.55 -6.98
C THR A 120 -33.78 -35.07 -5.54
N TYR A 121 -33.28 -33.87 -5.26
CA TYR A 121 -33.60 -33.08 -4.06
C TYR A 121 -35.04 -32.55 -4.12
N ASN A 122 -35.83 -32.70 -3.06
CA ASN A 122 -37.12 -31.98 -2.98
C ASN A 122 -36.86 -30.56 -2.47
N ALA A 123 -36.91 -29.58 -3.38
CA ALA A 123 -36.61 -28.19 -3.06
C ALA A 123 -37.75 -27.52 -2.28
N SER A 124 -39.00 -27.78 -2.68
CA SER A 124 -40.20 -27.32 -1.97
C SER A 124 -41.45 -27.94 -2.57
N GLY A 125 -42.36 -28.43 -1.74
CA GLY A 125 -43.67 -28.92 -2.20
C GLY A 125 -43.55 -29.97 -3.30
N ASN A 126 -43.99 -29.62 -4.51
CA ASN A 126 -43.99 -30.50 -5.68
C ASN A 126 -42.81 -30.25 -6.62
N THR A 127 -41.80 -29.48 -6.18
CA THR A 127 -40.64 -29.09 -6.98
C THR A 127 -39.42 -29.89 -6.57
N TYR A 128 -38.84 -30.57 -7.54
CA TYR A 128 -37.71 -31.47 -7.38
C TYR A 128 -36.55 -30.98 -8.25
N GLU A 129 -35.32 -31.10 -7.77
CA GLU A 129 -34.14 -30.60 -8.47
C GLU A 129 -33.00 -31.62 -8.50
N ALA A 130 -32.24 -31.61 -9.58
CA ALA A 130 -30.99 -32.36 -9.69
C ALA A 130 -29.97 -31.56 -10.51
N LEU A 131 -28.70 -31.74 -10.17
CA LEU A 131 -27.56 -31.27 -10.95
C LEU A 131 -27.01 -32.42 -11.77
N THR A 132 -26.72 -32.16 -13.04
CA THR A 132 -26.19 -33.15 -13.97
C THR A 132 -24.89 -32.64 -14.59
N ALA A 133 -23.99 -33.55 -14.93
CA ALA A 133 -22.92 -33.23 -15.86
C ALA A 133 -23.52 -32.88 -17.24
N PRO A 134 -22.94 -31.94 -18.00
CA PRO A 134 -23.44 -31.58 -19.32
C PRO A 134 -23.49 -32.78 -20.26
N GLN A 135 -24.63 -33.00 -20.91
CA GLN A 135 -24.89 -34.22 -21.67
C GLN A 135 -26.12 -34.09 -22.58
N THR A 136 -26.34 -35.11 -23.42
CA THR A 136 -27.57 -35.24 -24.22
C THR A 136 -28.29 -36.55 -23.91
N VAL A 137 -29.57 -36.47 -23.55
CA VAL A 137 -30.46 -37.64 -23.44
C VAL A 137 -31.22 -37.79 -24.76
N ALA A 138 -31.08 -38.94 -25.41
CA ALA A 138 -31.69 -39.19 -26.71
C ALA A 138 -33.23 -39.19 -26.65
N ALA A 139 -33.87 -38.72 -27.73
CA ALA A 139 -35.31 -38.78 -27.91
C ALA A 139 -35.85 -40.22 -27.71
N GLY A 140 -37.01 -40.34 -27.06
CA GLY A 140 -37.65 -41.63 -26.78
C GLY A 140 -37.11 -42.39 -25.57
N ASN A 141 -35.93 -42.04 -25.04
CA ASN A 141 -35.44 -42.63 -23.79
C ASN A 141 -36.25 -42.16 -22.59
N GLN A 142 -36.28 -42.96 -21.52
CA GLN A 142 -36.87 -42.52 -20.26
C GLN A 142 -36.00 -41.39 -19.70
N PHE A 143 -36.59 -40.25 -19.33
CA PHE A 143 -35.86 -39.12 -18.79
C PHE A 143 -36.24 -38.81 -17.34
N VAL A 144 -37.55 -38.67 -17.06
CA VAL A 144 -38.06 -38.45 -15.70
C VAL A 144 -38.79 -39.69 -15.23
N LYS A 145 -38.39 -40.23 -14.08
CA LYS A 145 -39.08 -41.29 -13.35
C LYS A 145 -39.81 -40.69 -12.14
N VAL A 146 -41.09 -41.00 -11.99
CA VAL A 146 -41.89 -40.62 -10.82
C VAL A 146 -42.48 -41.88 -10.19
N GLU A 147 -42.32 -42.06 -8.89
CA GLU A 147 -43.01 -43.11 -8.13
C GLU A 147 -44.01 -42.48 -7.17
N LEU A 148 -45.28 -42.90 -7.26
CA LEU A 148 -46.37 -42.33 -6.49
C LEU A 148 -47.48 -43.37 -6.31
N GLY A 149 -47.98 -43.55 -5.09
CA GLY A 149 -49.12 -44.44 -4.79
C GLY A 149 -48.89 -45.91 -5.18
N GLY A 150 -47.64 -46.38 -5.17
CA GLY A 150 -47.26 -47.74 -5.59
C GLY A 150 -47.05 -47.92 -7.10
N GLY A 151 -47.29 -46.89 -7.92
CA GLY A 151 -47.02 -46.90 -9.36
C GLY A 151 -45.66 -46.29 -9.70
N THR A 152 -45.11 -46.68 -10.85
CA THR A 152 -43.89 -46.09 -11.44
C THR A 152 -44.19 -45.57 -12.84
N PHE A 153 -43.94 -44.29 -13.07
CA PHE A 153 -44.27 -43.59 -14.30
C PHE A 153 -43.02 -42.97 -14.94
N TYR A 154 -42.98 -42.93 -16.27
CA TYR A 154 -41.85 -42.40 -17.02
C TYR A 154 -42.30 -41.37 -18.04
N PHE A 155 -41.56 -40.26 -18.12
CA PHE A 155 -41.64 -39.31 -19.21
C PHE A 155 -40.55 -39.61 -20.24
N ARG A 156 -40.92 -39.61 -21.52
CA ARG A 156 -40.02 -39.82 -22.67
C ARG A 156 -40.09 -38.60 -23.58
N PRO A 157 -38.99 -37.84 -23.75
CA PRO A 157 -39.00 -36.64 -24.56
C PRO A 157 -39.09 -37.01 -26.05
N GLN A 158 -39.77 -36.18 -26.84
CA GLN A 158 -39.90 -36.38 -28.29
C GLN A 158 -38.67 -35.92 -29.06
N ASN A 159 -37.88 -35.02 -28.47
CA ASN A 159 -36.61 -34.53 -28.99
C ASN A 159 -35.49 -34.89 -28.02
N ASN A 160 -34.24 -34.79 -28.49
CA ASN A 160 -33.08 -34.89 -27.61
C ASN A 160 -33.14 -33.80 -26.53
N VAL A 161 -32.86 -34.18 -25.29
CA VAL A 161 -32.71 -33.24 -24.17
C VAL A 161 -31.22 -32.92 -24.04
N VAL A 162 -30.84 -31.71 -24.44
CA VAL A 162 -29.46 -31.21 -24.33
C VAL A 162 -29.35 -30.39 -23.04
N LEU A 163 -28.57 -30.90 -22.09
CA LEU A 163 -28.30 -30.28 -20.80
C LEU A 163 -26.91 -29.64 -20.86
N GLU A 164 -26.86 -28.33 -21.02
CA GLU A 164 -25.63 -27.55 -21.12
C GLU A 164 -25.22 -26.98 -19.75
N ALA A 165 -23.91 -26.85 -19.54
CA ALA A 165 -23.37 -26.21 -18.34
C ALA A 165 -23.92 -24.78 -18.17
N GLY A 166 -24.18 -24.36 -16.94
CA GLY A 166 -24.58 -22.99 -16.65
C GLY A 166 -26.05 -22.66 -16.97
N ASN A 167 -26.83 -23.65 -17.40
CA ASN A 167 -28.26 -23.49 -17.69
C ASN A 167 -29.14 -24.20 -16.65
N ARG A 168 -30.34 -23.66 -16.45
CA ARG A 168 -31.42 -24.25 -15.67
C ARG A 168 -32.60 -24.62 -16.58
N TYR A 169 -33.04 -25.86 -16.48
CA TYR A 169 -34.15 -26.44 -17.24
C TYR A 169 -35.30 -26.77 -16.29
N THR A 170 -36.44 -26.09 -16.44
CA THR A 170 -37.62 -26.35 -15.60
C THR A 170 -38.68 -27.08 -16.43
N TYR A 171 -38.99 -28.32 -16.07
CA TYR A 171 -40.02 -29.16 -16.68
C TYR A 171 -41.25 -29.21 -15.79
N THR A 172 -42.39 -28.78 -16.31
CA THR A 172 -43.68 -28.94 -15.63
C THR A 172 -44.33 -30.24 -16.08
N VAL A 173 -44.46 -31.22 -15.18
CA VAL A 173 -44.89 -32.58 -15.49
C VAL A 173 -46.19 -32.92 -14.76
N LYS A 174 -47.22 -33.28 -15.53
CA LYS A 174 -48.48 -33.81 -15.00
C LYS A 174 -48.38 -35.31 -14.76
N VAL A 175 -48.79 -35.74 -13.56
CA VAL A 175 -48.84 -37.15 -13.16
C VAL A 175 -50.27 -37.66 -13.33
N ASN A 176 -50.51 -38.51 -14.33
CA ASN A 176 -51.80 -39.15 -14.58
C ASN A 176 -51.73 -40.64 -14.22
N ALA A 177 -52.86 -41.27 -13.93
CA ALA A 177 -52.94 -42.72 -13.69
C ALA A 177 -52.41 -43.57 -14.87
N THR A 178 -52.39 -43.00 -16.08
CA THR A 178 -51.91 -43.64 -17.31
C THR A 178 -50.45 -43.31 -17.66
N GLY A 179 -49.81 -42.35 -16.99
CA GLY A 179 -48.45 -41.91 -17.31
C GLY A 179 -48.15 -40.43 -17.05
N LEU A 180 -46.92 -40.03 -17.39
CA LEU A 180 -46.46 -38.64 -17.26
C LEU A 180 -46.69 -37.88 -18.57
N THR A 181 -47.24 -36.66 -18.48
CA THR A 181 -47.36 -35.74 -19.62
C THR A 181 -46.62 -34.44 -19.33
N LEU A 182 -45.85 -33.94 -20.30
CA LEU A 182 -45.16 -32.67 -20.19
C LEU A 182 -46.12 -31.53 -20.53
N GLU A 183 -46.27 -30.55 -19.65
CA GLU A 183 -47.01 -29.32 -19.93
C GLU A 183 -46.14 -28.23 -20.57
N GLY A 184 -44.87 -28.19 -20.19
CA GLY A 184 -43.94 -27.18 -20.70
C GLY A 184 -42.53 -27.39 -20.17
N CYS A 185 -41.57 -26.80 -20.87
CA CYS A 185 -40.19 -26.70 -20.44
C CYS A 185 -39.71 -25.25 -20.67
N THR A 186 -39.13 -24.65 -19.63
CA THR A 186 -38.45 -23.35 -19.74
C THR A 186 -36.95 -23.52 -19.49
N ILE A 187 -36.15 -22.75 -20.23
CA ILE A 187 -34.71 -22.67 -20.06
C ILE A 187 -34.40 -21.27 -19.55
N GLY A 188 -33.60 -21.17 -18.49
CA GLY A 188 -33.14 -19.90 -17.95
C GLY A 188 -31.76 -20.04 -17.33
N ASP A 189 -31.24 -18.90 -16.86
CA ASP A 189 -29.92 -18.84 -16.25
C ASP A 189 -29.98 -19.29 -14.78
N TRP A 190 -28.80 -19.57 -14.22
CA TRP A 190 -28.65 -19.66 -12.77
C TRP A 190 -28.85 -18.28 -12.15
N ALA A 191 -29.45 -18.26 -10.96
CA ALA A 191 -29.49 -17.03 -10.17
C ALA A 191 -28.10 -16.75 -9.60
N ASP A 192 -27.70 -15.47 -9.58
CA ASP A 192 -26.46 -15.02 -8.95
C ASP A 192 -26.41 -15.47 -7.48
N GLY A 193 -25.35 -16.20 -7.12
CA GLY A 193 -25.10 -16.71 -5.77
C GLY A 193 -24.56 -15.64 -4.80
N GLY A 194 -24.18 -14.46 -5.32
CA GLY A 194 -23.43 -13.44 -4.60
C GLY A 194 -21.92 -13.71 -4.61
N GLY A 195 -21.16 -12.79 -4.03
CA GLY A 195 -19.70 -12.88 -3.91
C GLY A 195 -19.21 -12.51 -2.52
N GLU A 196 -17.94 -12.78 -2.26
CA GLU A 196 -17.30 -12.58 -0.97
C GLU A 196 -15.91 -11.98 -1.17
N SER A 197 -15.44 -11.23 -0.18
CA SER A 197 -14.15 -10.57 -0.21
C SER A 197 -13.26 -11.08 0.92
N GLY A 198 -11.98 -11.34 0.61
CA GLY A 198 -10.92 -11.50 1.59
C GLY A 198 -9.88 -10.39 1.46
N GLU A 199 -9.06 -10.20 2.48
CA GLU A 199 -7.90 -9.29 2.43
C GLU A 199 -6.76 -9.98 1.67
N ALA A 200 -6.22 -9.30 0.66
CA ALA A 200 -4.95 -9.69 0.05
C ALA A 200 -3.84 -8.83 0.65
N GLU A 201 -2.83 -9.44 1.25
CA GLU A 201 -1.73 -8.70 1.87
C GLU A 201 -0.72 -8.24 0.81
N ASP A 202 -0.54 -6.91 0.69
CA ASP A 202 0.54 -6.27 -0.08
C ASP A 202 1.70 -5.96 0.87
N LEU A 203 2.83 -6.64 0.69
CA LEU A 203 4.06 -6.33 1.44
C LEU A 203 4.63 -4.95 1.08
N GLY A 204 4.21 -4.38 -0.05
CA GLY A 204 4.66 -3.07 -0.50
C GLY A 204 6.00 -3.07 -1.21
N TYR A 205 6.64 -4.22 -1.41
CA TYR A 205 7.90 -4.36 -2.12
C TYR A 205 8.01 -5.69 -2.87
N ASN A 206 8.92 -5.75 -3.84
CA ASN A 206 9.39 -6.99 -4.47
C ASN A 206 10.90 -7.13 -4.31
N TYR A 207 11.36 -8.34 -4.02
CA TYR A 207 12.78 -8.68 -3.96
C TYR A 207 13.15 -9.58 -5.15
N ASP A 208 14.05 -9.12 -6.01
CA ASP A 208 14.61 -9.93 -7.08
C ASP A 208 15.82 -10.70 -6.54
N SER A 209 15.70 -12.02 -6.43
CA SER A 209 16.76 -12.90 -5.90
C SER A 209 17.95 -13.07 -6.85
N ASN A 210 17.79 -12.77 -8.15
CA ASN A 210 18.86 -12.86 -9.14
C ASN A 210 19.79 -11.66 -9.05
N THR A 211 19.20 -10.45 -8.98
CA THR A 211 19.96 -9.19 -8.87
C THR A 211 20.22 -8.78 -7.42
N LYS A 212 19.51 -9.39 -6.46
CA LYS A 212 19.50 -9.05 -5.03
C LYS A 212 19.04 -7.61 -4.76
N THR A 213 18.07 -7.12 -5.53
CA THR A 213 17.57 -5.75 -5.45
C THR A 213 16.11 -5.68 -5.03
N TYR A 214 15.74 -4.56 -4.42
CA TYR A 214 14.37 -4.26 -4.01
C TYR A 214 13.69 -3.29 -5.00
N THR A 215 12.43 -3.54 -5.31
CA THR A 215 11.50 -2.55 -5.86
C THR A 215 10.47 -2.21 -4.79
N VAL A 216 10.40 -0.95 -4.38
CA VAL A 216 9.49 -0.48 -3.31
C VAL A 216 8.30 0.25 -3.92
N TYR A 217 7.12 0.04 -3.36
CA TYR A 217 5.86 0.63 -3.83
C TYR A 217 5.19 1.55 -2.81
N ASN A 218 5.46 1.38 -1.51
CA ASN A 218 4.87 2.18 -0.45
C ASN A 218 5.78 2.18 0.80
N ALA A 219 5.33 2.88 1.84
CA ALA A 219 6.02 3.01 3.12
C ALA A 219 6.28 1.66 3.80
N ASP A 220 5.27 0.78 3.84
CA ASP A 220 5.39 -0.55 4.45
C ASP A 220 6.44 -1.40 3.74
N GLY A 221 6.50 -1.30 2.41
CA GLY A 221 7.52 -1.95 1.61
C GLY A 221 8.94 -1.48 1.91
N LEU A 222 9.13 -0.17 2.04
CA LEU A 222 10.43 0.39 2.41
C LEU A 222 10.83 -0.06 3.82
N MET A 223 9.85 -0.19 4.72
CA MET A 223 10.07 -0.62 6.10
C MET A 223 10.52 -2.08 6.24
N ASN A 224 10.36 -2.89 5.20
CA ASN A 224 10.90 -4.24 5.15
C ASN A 224 12.37 -4.29 4.67
N VAL A 225 12.95 -3.16 4.29
CA VAL A 225 14.35 -3.07 3.83
C VAL A 225 15.22 -2.56 4.99
N ALA A 226 16.03 -3.45 5.56
CA ALA A 226 16.88 -3.11 6.70
C ALA A 226 18.01 -2.12 6.34
N GLU A 227 18.61 -2.31 5.17
CA GLU A 227 19.61 -1.44 4.55
C GLU A 227 19.35 -1.44 3.04
N LEU A 228 19.32 -0.26 2.42
CA LEU A 228 19.18 -0.22 0.96
C LEU A 228 20.43 -0.82 0.30
N VAL A 229 20.20 -1.62 -0.74
CA VAL A 229 21.25 -2.26 -1.55
C VAL A 229 21.22 -1.79 -3.01
N ASN A 230 20.26 -0.93 -3.35
CA ASN A 230 20.09 -0.30 -4.65
C ASN A 230 19.31 1.00 -4.48
N ASP A 231 19.39 1.85 -5.51
CA ASP A 231 18.56 3.06 -5.60
C ASP A 231 17.08 2.67 -5.71
N ILE A 232 16.22 3.48 -5.10
CA ILE A 232 14.77 3.27 -5.02
C ILE A 232 14.06 4.40 -5.77
N ASP A 233 13.23 4.03 -6.76
CA ASP A 233 12.39 4.98 -7.48
C ASP A 233 10.93 4.94 -6.99
N LEU A 234 10.50 6.02 -6.35
CA LEU A 234 9.13 6.20 -5.84
C LEU A 234 8.25 7.02 -6.77
N THR A 235 8.67 7.25 -8.02
CA THR A 235 7.90 8.02 -9.00
C THR A 235 6.51 7.42 -9.21
N GLY A 236 5.49 8.27 -9.03
CA GLY A 236 4.08 7.89 -9.19
C GLY A 236 3.55 6.95 -8.09
N LYS A 237 4.32 6.72 -7.02
CA LYS A 237 3.88 5.93 -5.87
C LYS A 237 3.19 6.83 -4.85
N GLY A 238 2.05 6.39 -4.34
CA GLY A 238 1.40 7.06 -3.20
C GLY A 238 2.25 6.86 -1.95
N TRP A 239 2.55 7.95 -1.23
CA TRP A 239 3.39 7.89 -0.03
C TRP A 239 2.68 8.47 1.18
N THR A 240 2.44 7.61 2.17
CA THR A 240 2.10 8.03 3.53
C THR A 240 3.41 8.09 4.32
N PRO A 241 3.75 9.22 4.96
CA PRO A 241 4.99 9.33 5.72
C PRO A 241 5.14 8.21 6.76
N ILE A 242 6.35 7.62 6.83
CA ILE A 242 6.64 6.57 7.81
C ILE A 242 6.66 7.20 9.21
N GLY A 243 5.84 6.66 10.10
CA GLY A 243 5.59 7.21 11.42
C GLY A 243 4.73 8.47 11.35
N THR A 244 3.44 8.33 11.61
CA THR A 244 2.45 9.39 11.34
C THR A 244 2.29 10.38 12.49
N ASP A 245 2.71 10.02 13.70
CA ASP A 245 2.56 10.80 14.92
C ASP A 245 3.45 10.24 16.05
N TYR A 246 3.30 10.76 17.27
CA TYR A 246 4.07 10.37 18.44
C TYR A 246 3.89 8.89 18.84
N ASP A 247 2.67 8.36 18.79
CA ASP A 247 2.34 7.00 19.21
C ASP A 247 2.72 5.99 18.12
N ASN A 248 2.60 6.41 16.86
CA ASN A 248 2.98 5.64 15.68
C ASN A 248 4.39 5.99 15.17
N SER A 249 5.26 6.58 16.00
CA SER A 249 6.59 7.03 15.57
C SER A 249 7.44 5.88 15.03
N TYR A 250 8.27 6.14 14.03
CA TYR A 250 9.28 5.16 13.63
C TYR A 250 10.43 5.15 14.64
N THR A 251 10.71 4.01 15.28
CA THR A 251 11.72 3.89 16.34
C THR A 251 12.94 3.06 15.94
N GLY A 252 12.97 2.58 14.68
CA GLY A 252 14.03 1.71 14.17
C GLY A 252 15.25 2.45 13.63
N THR A 253 16.10 1.71 12.91
CA THR A 253 17.21 2.25 12.14
C THR A 253 16.95 2.05 10.65
N PHE A 254 16.94 3.15 9.89
CA PHE A 254 16.91 3.13 8.44
C PHE A 254 18.31 3.50 7.92
N ASP A 255 18.97 2.55 7.25
CA ASP A 255 20.26 2.76 6.60
C ASP A 255 20.08 2.80 5.09
N GLY A 256 20.31 3.96 4.48
CA GLY A 256 20.26 4.12 3.04
C GLY A 256 21.45 3.49 2.32
N GLY A 257 22.49 2.99 3.01
CA GLY A 257 23.64 2.34 2.38
C GLY A 257 24.45 3.23 1.42
N GLY A 258 24.18 4.54 1.38
CA GLY A 258 24.69 5.48 0.38
C GLY A 258 23.87 5.56 -0.90
N HIS A 259 22.74 4.85 -0.98
CA HIS A 259 21.83 4.82 -2.13
C HIS A 259 20.87 6.00 -2.18
N THR A 260 20.30 6.17 -3.36
CA THR A 260 19.39 7.28 -3.69
C THR A 260 17.94 6.83 -3.64
N ILE A 261 17.09 7.67 -3.04
CA ILE A 261 15.63 7.62 -3.19
C ILE A 261 15.21 8.77 -4.09
N THR A 262 14.63 8.44 -5.25
CA THR A 262 14.09 9.41 -6.22
C THR A 262 12.57 9.38 -6.26
N GLY A 263 11.95 10.43 -6.81
CA GLY A 263 10.52 10.41 -7.14
C GLY A 263 9.56 10.55 -5.97
N LEU A 264 10.06 10.66 -4.72
CA LEU A 264 9.22 10.85 -3.54
C LEU A 264 8.41 12.13 -3.68
N THR A 265 7.08 11.97 -3.69
CA THR A 265 6.11 13.08 -3.70
C THR A 265 5.15 12.91 -2.53
N VAL A 266 5.11 13.91 -1.64
CA VAL A 266 4.20 13.94 -0.50
C VAL A 266 3.39 15.23 -0.57
N THR A 267 2.08 15.12 -0.70
CA THR A 267 1.15 16.24 -0.48
C THR A 267 0.13 15.80 0.56
N THR A 268 0.20 16.38 1.75
CA THR A 268 -0.65 15.96 2.87
C THR A 268 -1.25 17.14 3.63
N ASN A 269 -2.41 16.88 4.25
CA ASN A 269 -3.03 17.73 5.26
C ASN A 269 -2.73 17.25 6.68
N ASP A 270 -1.96 16.17 6.84
CA ASP A 270 -1.48 15.68 8.12
C ASP A 270 -0.37 16.57 8.68
N GLU A 271 -0.18 16.47 10.00
CA GLU A 271 0.72 17.35 10.72
C GLU A 271 2.20 17.15 10.36
N TYR A 272 2.63 15.95 9.98
CA TYR A 272 4.04 15.62 9.76
C TYR A 272 4.28 15.09 8.35
N ALA A 273 5.21 15.71 7.61
CA ALA A 273 5.54 15.35 6.24
C ALA A 273 7.04 15.12 6.04
N GLY A 274 7.36 14.05 5.31
CA GLY A 274 8.72 13.59 5.04
C GLY A 274 8.72 12.22 4.39
N LEU A 275 9.92 11.68 4.12
CA LEU A 275 10.06 10.23 4.02
C LEU A 275 9.51 9.58 5.29
N PHE A 276 9.90 10.14 6.44
CA PHE A 276 9.33 9.89 7.75
C PHE A 276 8.50 11.09 8.22
N GLY A 277 7.33 10.85 8.82
CA GLY A 277 6.58 11.92 9.49
C GLY A 277 7.22 12.22 10.84
N TYR A 278 7.35 11.20 11.67
CA TYR A 278 7.78 11.28 13.06
C TYR A 278 8.84 10.21 13.38
N LEU A 279 10.04 10.66 13.73
CA LEU A 279 11.20 9.82 14.06
C LEU A 279 11.44 9.76 15.57
N GLY A 280 11.32 8.56 16.14
CA GLY A 280 11.56 8.27 17.54
C GLY A 280 10.55 8.92 18.46
N ASN A 281 10.51 8.49 19.72
CA ASN A 281 9.76 9.17 20.76
C ASN A 281 10.46 9.01 22.12
N PHE A 282 10.03 9.79 23.11
CA PHE A 282 10.66 9.78 24.44
C PHE A 282 10.62 8.41 25.13
N ASN A 283 9.55 7.65 24.88
CA ASN A 283 9.23 6.43 25.63
C ASN A 283 9.79 5.15 24.99
N ASN A 284 10.04 5.15 23.68
CA ASN A 284 10.12 3.92 22.89
C ASN A 284 11.39 3.83 22.04
N GLY A 285 12.49 4.34 22.59
CA GLY A 285 13.82 4.25 21.99
C GLY A 285 14.08 5.32 20.93
N ALA A 286 15.33 5.36 20.49
CA ALA A 286 15.80 6.39 19.59
C ALA A 286 15.97 5.88 18.17
N ALA A 287 15.19 6.46 17.26
CA ALA A 287 15.31 6.19 15.84
C ALA A 287 16.63 6.72 15.28
N THR A 288 17.09 6.07 14.21
CA THR A 288 18.24 6.56 13.42
C THR A 288 17.90 6.48 11.94
N VAL A 289 18.13 7.57 11.21
CA VAL A 289 18.09 7.59 9.74
C VAL A 289 19.46 8.00 9.25
N LYS A 290 20.08 7.17 8.41
CA LYS A 290 21.44 7.45 7.94
C LYS A 290 21.71 7.07 6.49
N ASN A 291 22.74 7.69 5.91
CA ASN A 291 23.33 7.32 4.62
C ASN A 291 22.35 7.30 3.44
N VAL A 292 21.39 8.22 3.37
CA VAL A 292 20.40 8.27 2.28
C VAL A 292 20.50 9.56 1.48
N VAL A 293 20.47 9.43 0.15
CA VAL A 293 20.38 10.55 -0.78
C VAL A 293 18.93 10.69 -1.23
N MET A 294 18.24 11.76 -0.82
CA MET A 294 16.90 12.09 -1.26
C MET A 294 17.01 13.04 -2.46
N ASP A 295 16.83 12.53 -3.68
CA ASP A 295 17.07 13.30 -4.91
C ASP A 295 15.76 13.67 -5.63
N GLY A 296 15.60 14.97 -5.90
CA GLY A 296 14.49 15.54 -6.66
C GLY A 296 13.14 15.49 -5.94
N ILE A 297 13.11 15.29 -4.62
CA ILE A 297 11.88 15.06 -3.86
C ILE A 297 10.96 16.28 -3.82
N GLN A 298 9.65 16.06 -3.68
CA GLN A 298 8.64 17.10 -3.62
C GLN A 298 7.74 16.90 -2.39
N ILE A 299 7.89 17.75 -1.38
CA ILE A 299 7.09 17.67 -0.15
C ILE A 299 6.27 18.94 0.02
N THR A 300 4.97 18.76 0.28
CA THR A 300 4.01 19.82 0.60
C THR A 300 3.16 19.41 1.79
N CYS A 301 3.34 20.10 2.92
CA CYS A 301 2.51 19.95 4.11
C CYS A 301 1.56 21.15 4.25
N ASN A 302 0.27 20.91 4.03
CA ASN A 302 -0.76 21.95 4.06
C ASN A 302 -1.38 22.13 5.46
N HIS A 303 -1.03 21.28 6.42
CA HIS A 303 -1.56 21.37 7.77
C HIS A 303 -1.21 22.71 8.41
N ARG A 304 -2.14 23.32 9.16
CA ARG A 304 -1.93 24.65 9.77
C ARG A 304 -0.78 24.67 10.79
N SER A 305 -0.55 23.54 11.44
CA SER A 305 0.56 23.29 12.38
C SER A 305 1.61 22.37 11.79
N GLY A 306 1.80 22.41 10.47
CA GLY A 306 2.59 21.43 9.73
C GLY A 306 4.09 21.48 10.01
N TYR A 307 4.69 20.30 10.03
CA TYR A 307 6.12 20.04 10.13
C TYR A 307 6.57 19.33 8.84
N ALA A 308 7.54 19.89 8.14
CA ALA A 308 8.00 19.34 6.87
C ALA A 308 9.53 19.29 6.79
N GLY A 309 10.05 18.13 6.38
CA GLY A 309 11.44 17.96 6.02
C GLY A 309 11.64 16.81 5.04
N GLY A 310 12.69 16.87 4.22
CA GLY A 310 12.99 15.83 3.23
C GLY A 310 13.13 14.44 3.84
N VAL A 311 13.86 14.37 4.95
CA VAL A 311 14.04 13.12 5.71
C VAL A 311 12.92 12.95 6.72
N ALA A 312 12.63 13.98 7.53
CA ALA A 312 11.63 13.89 8.58
C ALA A 312 10.84 15.17 8.82
N GLY A 313 9.55 15.05 9.15
CA GLY A 313 8.76 16.18 9.67
C GLY A 313 9.23 16.58 11.07
N TYR A 314 9.20 15.63 12.00
CA TYR A 314 9.63 15.79 13.39
C TYR A 314 10.57 14.66 13.79
N SER A 315 11.63 14.98 14.53
CA SER A 315 12.61 13.98 14.97
C SER A 315 13.04 14.16 16.43
N TRP A 316 12.88 13.10 17.21
CA TRP A 316 13.61 12.81 18.45
C TRP A 316 14.86 11.96 18.21
N GLY A 317 15.00 11.42 17.01
CA GLY A 317 16.04 10.48 16.60
C GLY A 317 17.32 11.16 16.09
N THR A 318 18.27 10.35 15.67
CA THR A 318 19.51 10.79 15.02
C THR A 318 19.32 10.80 13.50
N ILE A 319 19.76 11.86 12.83
CA ILE A 319 19.83 11.94 11.37
C ILE A 319 21.29 12.13 10.97
N GLU A 320 21.86 11.19 10.19
CA GLU A 320 23.30 11.19 9.87
C GLU A 320 23.57 10.96 8.39
N ASN A 321 24.46 11.75 7.78
CA ASN A 321 24.89 11.52 6.39
C ASN A 321 23.70 11.45 5.39
N CYS A 322 22.71 12.32 5.56
CA CYS A 322 21.57 12.41 4.66
C CYS A 322 21.70 13.66 3.78
N SER A 323 21.37 13.55 2.49
CA SER A 323 21.32 14.70 1.59
C SER A 323 19.94 14.84 0.96
N VAL A 324 19.48 16.07 0.78
CA VAL A 324 18.15 16.35 0.20
C VAL A 324 18.27 17.37 -0.93
N SER A 325 17.74 17.06 -2.10
CA SER A 325 17.50 18.00 -3.22
C SER A 325 16.01 18.05 -3.58
N GLY A 326 15.58 19.01 -4.41
CA GLY A 326 14.17 19.17 -4.80
C GLY A 326 13.46 20.32 -4.08
N SER A 327 12.25 20.11 -3.57
CA SER A 327 11.49 21.14 -2.86
C SER A 327 10.78 20.63 -1.60
N VAL A 328 10.79 21.46 -0.55
CA VAL A 328 10.07 21.20 0.70
C VAL A 328 9.28 22.44 1.07
N SER A 329 7.96 22.28 1.10
CA SER A 329 7.00 23.34 1.44
C SER A 329 6.16 22.93 2.64
N GLY A 330 5.96 23.84 3.59
CA GLY A 330 5.11 23.61 4.75
C GLY A 330 4.61 24.91 5.36
N THR A 331 3.89 24.85 6.48
CA THR A 331 3.38 26.05 7.14
C THR A 331 4.27 26.49 8.31
N MET A 332 4.34 25.71 9.39
CA MET A 332 4.98 26.15 10.63
C MET A 332 6.48 25.87 10.69
N TYR A 333 6.89 24.62 10.56
CA TYR A 333 8.29 24.23 10.75
C TYR A 333 8.79 23.52 9.50
N VAL A 334 9.66 24.18 8.75
CA VAL A 334 10.10 23.68 7.45
C VAL A 334 11.62 23.71 7.38
N GLY A 335 12.21 22.54 7.20
CA GLY A 335 13.64 22.37 6.93
C GLY A 335 13.86 21.57 5.66
N GLY A 336 14.99 21.76 4.98
CA GLY A 336 15.31 20.90 3.84
C GLY A 336 15.54 19.44 4.26
N VAL A 337 16.15 19.20 5.41
CA VAL A 337 16.38 17.84 5.96
C VAL A 337 15.29 17.47 6.95
N VAL A 338 15.02 18.33 7.94
CA VAL A 338 14.06 18.05 9.02
C VAL A 338 13.25 19.28 9.41
N GLY A 339 11.96 19.14 9.66
CA GLY A 339 11.14 20.25 10.15
C GLY A 339 11.57 20.69 11.55
N VAL A 340 11.51 19.76 12.53
CA VAL A 340 11.97 19.97 13.91
C VAL A 340 12.88 18.84 14.36
N GLN A 341 14.01 19.22 14.95
CA GLN A 341 14.92 18.31 15.64
C GLN A 341 14.93 18.58 17.15
N ARG A 342 14.68 17.54 17.93
CA ARG A 342 14.63 17.57 19.39
C ARG A 342 15.60 16.55 19.98
N ASP A 343 16.35 16.99 21.00
CA ASP A 343 17.28 16.20 21.82
C ASP A 343 18.50 15.54 21.15
N ARG A 344 18.37 14.96 19.95
CA ARG A 344 19.45 14.20 19.30
C ARG A 344 20.13 14.95 18.17
N SER A 345 21.14 14.33 17.58
CA SER A 345 22.01 14.98 16.59
C SER A 345 21.47 14.91 15.17
N ILE A 346 21.73 15.98 14.41
CA ILE A 346 21.83 15.95 12.96
C ILE A 346 23.31 16.12 12.64
N THR A 347 23.90 15.15 11.94
CA THR A 347 25.34 15.14 11.67
C THR A 347 25.63 14.84 10.21
N GLY A 348 26.49 15.63 9.58
CA GLY A 348 26.94 15.35 8.22
C GLY A 348 25.84 15.44 7.16
N CYS A 349 24.77 16.20 7.44
CA CYS A 349 23.62 16.30 6.55
C CYS A 349 23.68 17.54 5.66
N SER A 350 23.05 17.47 4.49
CA SER A 350 23.01 18.59 3.56
C SER A 350 21.66 18.79 2.89
N SER A 351 21.38 20.02 2.47
CA SER A 351 20.23 20.29 1.61
C SER A 351 20.54 21.28 0.50
N SER A 352 20.20 20.90 -0.73
CA SER A 352 20.11 21.77 -1.89
C SER A 352 18.65 22.08 -2.26
N ALA A 353 17.69 21.59 -1.48
CA ALA A 353 16.27 21.77 -1.74
C ALA A 353 15.86 23.24 -1.60
N THR A 354 14.90 23.67 -2.43
CA THR A 354 14.22 24.94 -2.21
C THR A 354 13.22 24.76 -1.06
N VAL A 355 13.42 25.51 0.02
CA VAL A 355 12.61 25.41 1.23
C VAL A 355 11.64 26.59 1.31
N LYS A 356 10.37 26.30 1.55
CA LYS A 356 9.29 27.29 1.61
C LYS A 356 8.45 27.11 2.87
N GLY A 357 8.26 28.17 3.66
CA GLY A 357 7.36 28.11 4.82
C GLY A 357 6.97 29.47 5.39
N THR A 358 6.20 29.50 6.48
CA THR A 358 5.65 30.78 7.00
C THR A 358 6.19 31.20 8.36
N ILE A 359 6.53 30.27 9.26
CA ILE A 359 6.97 30.59 10.63
C ILE A 359 8.46 30.32 10.85
N LYS A 360 8.88 29.07 11.01
CA LYS A 360 10.28 28.66 11.24
C LYS A 360 10.79 27.95 10.00
N VAL A 361 11.67 28.61 9.25
CA VAL A 361 12.12 28.11 7.96
C VAL A 361 13.64 28.13 7.90
N GLY A 362 14.24 26.99 7.59
CA GLY A 362 15.69 26.87 7.44
C GLY A 362 16.12 25.92 6.32
N GLY A 363 17.32 26.11 5.78
CA GLY A 363 17.83 25.26 4.70
C GLY A 363 18.05 23.81 5.13
N VAL A 364 18.51 23.56 6.36
CA VAL A 364 18.65 22.20 6.92
C VAL A 364 17.50 21.87 7.87
N ALA A 365 17.24 22.75 8.85
CA ALA A 365 16.22 22.53 9.86
C ALA A 365 15.29 23.74 10.01
N GLY A 366 14.00 23.52 10.20
CA GLY A 366 13.09 24.60 10.60
C GLY A 366 13.43 25.07 12.01
N GLN A 367 13.57 24.12 12.94
CA GLN A 367 13.91 24.38 14.33
C GLN A 367 14.74 23.25 14.97
N THR A 368 15.65 23.65 15.86
CA THR A 368 16.42 22.77 16.76
C THR A 368 16.16 23.17 18.21
N ILE A 369 15.88 22.22 19.10
CA ILE A 369 15.47 22.49 20.50
C ILE A 369 16.02 21.47 21.51
N PHE A 370 16.10 21.90 22.77
CA PHE A 370 16.49 21.09 23.92
C PHE A 370 17.89 20.49 23.70
N GLY A 371 18.09 19.17 23.83
CA GLY A 371 19.40 18.54 23.64
C GLY A 371 19.91 18.50 22.19
N ALA A 372 19.15 19.01 21.20
CA ALA A 372 19.50 18.88 19.80
C ALA A 372 20.89 19.46 19.48
N THR A 373 21.65 18.76 18.64
CA THR A 373 22.94 19.21 18.12
C THR A 373 22.96 19.18 16.61
N LEU A 374 23.67 20.12 16.00
CA LEU A 374 23.82 20.22 14.55
C LEU A 374 25.30 20.36 14.19
N THR A 375 25.89 19.33 13.60
CA THR A 375 27.34 19.26 13.35
C THR A 375 27.63 18.93 11.89
N ALA A 376 28.59 19.62 11.29
CA ALA A 376 29.04 19.34 9.92
C ALA A 376 27.89 19.35 8.89
N CYS A 377 26.95 20.29 9.00
CA CYS A 377 25.79 20.34 8.11
C CYS A 377 25.80 21.58 7.23
N TYR A 378 25.21 21.50 6.04
CA TYR A 378 25.17 22.65 5.14
C TYR A 378 23.94 22.75 4.25
N ALA A 379 23.61 23.99 3.84
CA ALA A 379 22.53 24.28 2.91
C ALA A 379 22.99 25.13 1.72
N THR A 380 22.56 24.77 0.51
CA THR A 380 22.81 25.51 -0.73
C THR A 380 21.53 25.94 -1.44
N GLY A 381 20.40 25.31 -1.12
CA GLY A 381 19.09 25.66 -1.67
C GLY A 381 18.51 26.93 -1.06
N ASN A 382 17.65 27.62 -1.83
CA ASN A 382 17.03 28.87 -1.40
C ASN A 382 15.98 28.64 -0.31
N VAL A 383 15.86 29.60 0.61
CA VAL A 383 14.87 29.62 1.68
C VAL A 383 13.91 30.79 1.44
N ASN A 384 12.62 30.49 1.28
CA ASN A 384 11.58 31.46 0.98
C ASN A 384 10.54 31.48 2.12
N ILE A 385 10.48 32.60 2.84
CA ILE A 385 9.54 32.81 3.94
C ILE A 385 8.32 33.57 3.43
N GLU A 386 7.15 32.96 3.47
CA GLU A 386 5.87 33.60 3.15
C GLU A 386 5.19 34.08 4.42
N ILE A 387 5.34 35.36 4.70
CA ILE A 387 4.82 36.00 5.90
C ILE A 387 3.32 36.26 5.74
N ASP A 388 2.51 35.39 6.33
CA ASP A 388 1.04 35.51 6.39
C ASP A 388 0.48 35.56 7.83
N ARG A 389 1.33 35.36 8.85
CA ARG A 389 0.94 35.34 10.28
C ARG A 389 1.53 36.50 11.08
N THR A 390 0.92 36.75 12.22
CA THR A 390 1.24 37.91 13.07
C THR A 390 2.28 37.66 14.17
N GLN A 391 2.88 36.47 14.31
CA GLN A 391 3.84 36.22 15.41
C GLN A 391 4.92 35.18 15.10
N GLY A 392 6.13 35.46 15.59
CA GLY A 392 7.20 34.48 15.83
C GLY A 392 7.90 33.96 14.59
N ILE A 393 8.13 34.79 13.58
CA ILE A 393 8.70 34.38 12.30
C ILE A 393 10.23 34.39 12.38
N SER A 394 10.85 33.27 12.03
CA SER A 394 12.30 33.10 12.02
C SER A 394 12.76 32.38 10.75
N GLY A 395 13.53 33.08 9.92
CA GLY A 395 14.06 32.55 8.67
C GLY A 395 15.59 32.58 8.69
N GLY A 396 16.21 31.43 8.43
CA GLY A 396 17.67 31.31 8.38
C GLY A 396 18.14 30.51 7.17
N GLY A 397 19.33 30.81 6.65
CA GLY A 397 19.90 30.01 5.56
C GLY A 397 20.18 28.56 5.96
N LEU A 398 20.49 28.30 7.24
CA LEU A 398 20.70 26.95 7.78
C LEU A 398 19.55 26.51 8.69
N VAL A 399 19.23 27.30 9.72
CA VAL A 399 18.18 26.98 10.69
C VAL A 399 17.28 28.18 10.93
N GLY A 400 15.98 27.99 10.94
CA GLY A 400 15.02 29.06 11.25
C GLY A 400 15.17 29.52 12.70
N PHE A 401 14.94 28.62 13.66
CA PHE A 401 15.06 28.88 15.10
C PHE A 401 15.97 27.87 15.78
N ASN A 402 17.05 28.34 16.42
CA ASN A 402 18.02 27.49 17.10
C ASN A 402 18.04 27.72 18.62
N ASP A 403 17.59 26.70 19.34
CA ASP A 403 17.60 26.59 20.82
C ASP A 403 18.03 25.17 21.25
N GLY A 404 18.82 24.50 20.40
CA GLY A 404 19.55 23.29 20.77
C GLY A 404 20.76 23.61 21.66
N ILE A 405 21.62 22.63 21.94
CA ILE A 405 22.81 22.84 22.79
C ILE A 405 24.11 23.07 22.00
N SER A 406 24.16 22.72 20.71
CA SER A 406 25.38 22.88 19.91
C SER A 406 25.09 23.06 18.42
N LEU A 407 25.85 23.97 17.79
CA LEU A 407 25.88 24.17 16.35
C LEU A 407 27.34 24.39 15.92
N LEU A 408 27.90 23.40 15.21
CA LEU A 408 29.34 23.24 15.00
C LEU A 408 29.67 22.98 13.53
N SER A 409 30.54 23.81 12.96
CA SER A 409 31.12 23.60 11.63
C SER A 409 30.07 23.43 10.53
N CYS A 410 29.13 24.36 10.46
CA CYS A 410 28.03 24.34 9.50
C CYS A 410 28.08 25.57 8.58
N TYR A 411 27.53 25.46 7.36
CA TYR A 411 27.47 26.60 6.45
C TYR A 411 26.18 26.72 5.64
N ALA A 412 25.83 27.93 5.20
CA ALA A 412 24.71 28.17 4.29
C ALA A 412 25.07 29.09 3.12
N THR A 413 24.58 28.80 1.92
CA THR A 413 24.83 29.61 0.72
C THR A 413 23.60 29.99 -0.09
N GLY A 414 22.48 29.30 0.13
CA GLY A 414 21.21 29.65 -0.52
C GLY A 414 20.72 31.02 -0.10
N ASN A 415 20.04 31.71 -1.02
CA ASN A 415 19.42 32.99 -0.72
C ASN A 415 18.27 32.81 0.26
N VAL A 416 18.14 33.75 1.18
CA VAL A 416 17.02 33.81 2.11
C VAL A 416 16.15 34.99 1.70
N THR A 417 14.91 34.72 1.31
CA THR A 417 13.95 35.74 0.89
C THR A 417 12.72 35.68 1.75
N SER A 418 12.09 36.83 1.97
CA SER A 418 10.82 36.91 2.69
C SER A 418 9.85 37.79 1.91
N THR A 419 8.62 37.32 1.74
CA THR A 419 7.53 38.07 1.10
C THR A 419 6.38 38.25 2.07
N GLY A 420 5.61 39.34 1.93
CA GLY A 420 4.54 39.68 2.86
C GLY A 420 5.03 40.58 4.00
N SER A 421 4.17 40.79 4.99
CA SER A 421 4.45 41.68 6.12
C SER A 421 3.78 41.17 7.39
N SER A 422 4.46 41.28 8.52
CA SER A 422 3.91 40.97 9.84
C SER A 422 4.01 42.18 10.75
N THR A 423 3.06 42.31 11.67
CA THR A 423 3.15 43.24 12.80
C THR A 423 3.85 42.63 14.02
N GLY A 424 4.22 41.34 13.95
CA GLY A 424 4.95 40.65 15.01
C GLY A 424 6.46 40.65 14.84
N TYR A 425 7.13 39.84 15.65
CA TYR A 425 8.58 39.61 15.57
C TYR A 425 8.92 38.81 14.31
N VAL A 426 9.73 39.42 13.44
CA VAL A 426 10.26 38.81 12.21
C VAL A 426 11.78 38.88 12.27
N HIS A 427 12.42 37.72 12.37
CA HIS A 427 13.87 37.59 12.50
C HIS A 427 14.42 36.79 11.32
N ILE A 428 14.96 37.50 10.34
CA ILE A 428 15.57 36.88 9.16
C ILE A 428 17.08 37.09 9.22
N GLY A 429 17.85 36.02 9.08
CA GLY A 429 19.30 36.06 8.99
C GLY A 429 19.84 35.18 7.87
N GLY A 430 21.04 35.49 7.40
CA GLY A 430 21.72 34.73 6.35
C GLY A 430 22.06 33.30 6.77
N PHE A 431 22.17 33.03 8.06
CA PHE A 431 22.51 31.71 8.61
C PHE A 431 21.42 31.19 9.57
N LEU A 432 21.03 32.01 10.55
CA LEU A 432 20.02 31.71 11.57
C LEU A 432 19.00 32.84 11.65
N GLY A 433 17.72 32.51 11.79
CA GLY A 433 16.70 33.52 12.14
C GLY A 433 16.87 33.93 13.61
N ASP A 434 16.62 32.98 14.52
CA ASP A 434 16.83 33.11 15.95
C ASP A 434 17.91 32.14 16.44
N ASN A 435 18.69 32.57 17.44
CA ASN A 435 19.73 31.73 18.02
C ASN A 435 19.94 32.02 19.51
N TYR A 436 19.92 30.97 20.34
CA TYR A 436 20.05 31.08 21.79
C TYR A 436 21.34 30.48 22.37
N ILE A 437 22.25 30.03 21.50
CA ILE A 437 23.54 29.44 21.90
C ILE A 437 24.75 30.13 21.28
N THR A 438 25.94 29.71 21.70
CA THR A 438 27.17 30.02 20.97
C THR A 438 27.35 29.02 19.84
N VAL A 439 27.44 29.50 18.60
CA VAL A 439 27.80 28.66 17.45
C VAL A 439 29.32 28.54 17.33
N THR A 440 29.86 27.55 16.63
CA THR A 440 31.32 27.39 16.48
C THR A 440 31.69 27.11 15.03
N ALA A 441 32.64 27.88 14.48
CA ALA A 441 33.13 27.74 13.10
C ALA A 441 31.99 27.67 12.07
N CYS A 442 31.03 28.59 12.14
CA CYS A 442 29.86 28.57 11.28
C CYS A 442 29.90 29.70 10.25
N TYR A 443 29.41 29.45 9.05
CA TYR A 443 29.63 30.35 7.92
C TYR A 443 28.38 30.58 7.08
N TRP A 444 28.25 31.76 6.46
CA TRP A 444 27.23 31.97 5.43
C TRP A 444 27.75 32.80 4.26
N LYS A 445 27.17 32.55 3.08
CA LYS A 445 27.42 33.34 1.87
C LYS A 445 26.13 33.44 1.06
N ASN A 446 25.33 34.47 1.30
CA ASN A 446 24.11 34.74 0.55
C ASN A 446 23.78 36.24 0.53
N ASN A 447 22.55 36.57 0.14
CA ASN A 447 22.01 37.92 0.02
C ASN A 447 21.86 38.69 1.35
N HIS A 448 22.20 38.12 2.51
CA HIS A 448 22.10 38.81 3.81
C HIS A 448 23.45 39.35 4.30
N GLU A 449 23.41 40.55 4.86
CA GLU A 449 24.55 41.15 5.56
C GLU A 449 24.77 40.54 6.94
N GLN A 450 23.68 40.16 7.62
CA GLN A 450 23.72 39.64 8.98
C GLN A 450 23.43 38.15 8.98
N GLY A 451 24.28 37.36 9.65
CA GLY A 451 24.10 35.92 9.76
C GLY A 451 22.99 35.51 10.71
N ILE A 452 22.76 36.29 11.78
CA ILE A 452 21.77 35.98 12.83
C ILE A 452 20.76 37.12 12.92
N GLY A 453 19.48 36.82 12.72
CA GLY A 453 18.40 37.80 12.81
C GLY A 453 18.26 38.38 14.23
N TYR A 454 18.13 37.51 15.24
CA TYR A 454 17.91 37.88 16.65
C TYR A 454 18.76 37.11 17.66
N ASN A 455 18.96 37.73 18.84
CA ASN A 455 19.78 37.27 19.97
C ASN A 455 21.26 37.04 19.62
N ARG A 456 21.92 38.14 19.26
CA ARG A 456 23.28 38.20 18.70
C ARG A 456 24.40 38.15 19.75
N LYS A 457 24.12 37.81 21.01
CA LYS A 457 25.09 37.95 22.12
C LYS A 457 26.30 36.99 22.03
N SER A 458 26.35 36.11 21.02
CA SER A 458 27.50 35.25 20.73
C SER A 458 27.68 35.00 19.22
N THR A 459 28.16 36.00 18.47
CA THR A 459 28.38 35.90 17.01
C THR A 459 29.70 35.19 16.69
N LYS A 460 29.63 33.88 16.51
CA LYS A 460 30.70 33.06 15.89
C LYS A 460 30.30 32.53 14.49
N ALA A 461 29.13 32.93 14.00
CA ALA A 461 28.83 32.81 12.59
C ALA A 461 29.60 33.91 11.84
N THR A 462 30.18 33.58 10.69
CA THR A 462 31.01 34.51 9.91
C THR A 462 30.58 34.55 8.43
N LYS A 463 30.43 35.75 7.86
CA LYS A 463 30.15 35.90 6.44
C LYS A 463 31.39 35.52 5.63
N VAL A 464 31.22 34.73 4.58
CA VAL A 464 32.27 34.48 3.58
C VAL A 464 32.08 35.50 2.45
N ASP A 465 32.72 36.65 2.60
CA ASP A 465 32.67 37.77 1.65
C ASP A 465 33.63 37.60 0.46
N GLY A 466 34.62 36.71 0.58
CA GLY A 466 35.67 36.51 -0.42
C GLY A 466 36.81 37.51 -0.35
N THR A 467 36.79 38.44 0.61
CA THR A 467 37.89 39.38 0.89
C THR A 467 38.60 38.97 2.16
N ASP A 468 38.01 39.26 3.32
CA ASP A 468 38.63 38.99 4.63
C ASP A 468 38.41 37.54 5.06
N VAL A 469 37.31 36.93 4.60
CA VAL A 469 36.97 35.54 4.89
C VAL A 469 36.69 34.81 3.58
N THR A 470 37.58 33.87 3.25
CA THR A 470 37.43 32.98 2.10
C THR A 470 36.95 31.59 2.52
N TRP A 471 36.47 30.79 1.56
CA TRP A 471 36.13 29.38 1.82
C TRP A 471 37.33 28.57 2.29
N LYS A 472 38.56 28.93 1.90
CA LYS A 472 39.77 28.27 2.41
C LYS A 472 39.90 28.50 3.92
N ASN A 473 39.82 29.76 4.37
CA ASN A 473 39.86 30.09 5.79
C ASN A 473 38.72 29.40 6.57
N ALA A 474 37.52 29.39 5.99
CA ALA A 474 36.35 28.75 6.61
C ALA A 474 36.53 27.24 6.77
N VAL A 475 37.01 26.55 5.72
CA VAL A 475 37.26 25.10 5.75
C VAL A 475 38.32 24.73 6.77
N ASP A 476 39.41 25.50 6.85
CA ASP A 476 40.47 25.26 7.84
C ASP A 476 39.90 25.36 9.27
N ALA A 477 39.17 26.43 9.57
CA ALA A 477 38.55 26.63 10.89
C ALA A 477 37.47 25.59 11.22
N MET A 478 36.61 25.23 10.25
CA MET A 478 35.61 24.17 10.41
C MET A 478 36.28 22.84 10.73
N ASN A 479 37.34 22.48 9.99
CA ASN A 479 38.06 21.24 10.19
C ASN A 479 38.82 21.19 11.52
N THR A 480 39.44 22.29 11.95
CA THR A 480 40.03 22.38 13.29
C THR A 480 38.98 22.18 14.38
N ALA A 481 37.82 22.82 14.25
CA ALA A 481 36.75 22.68 15.24
C ALA A 481 36.15 21.25 15.26
N LEU A 482 36.01 20.61 14.09
CA LEU A 482 35.58 19.21 13.98
C LEU A 482 36.59 18.25 14.62
N GLN A 483 37.89 18.43 14.33
CA GLN A 483 38.96 17.62 14.93
C GLN A 483 39.00 17.76 16.46
N ASN A 484 38.87 18.99 16.98
CA ASN A 484 38.82 19.24 18.42
C ASN A 484 37.61 18.60 19.09
N ALA A 485 36.50 18.43 18.35
CA ALA A 485 35.30 17.74 18.82
C ALA A 485 35.36 16.21 18.61
N GLY A 486 36.47 15.66 18.08
CA GLY A 486 36.60 14.23 17.79
C GLY A 486 35.70 13.74 16.66
N SER A 487 35.29 14.63 15.75
CA SER A 487 34.40 14.28 14.65
C SER A 487 35.13 13.50 13.56
N GLU A 488 34.46 12.50 13.00
CA GLU A 488 34.89 11.77 11.80
C GLU A 488 34.62 12.54 10.51
N TRP A 489 34.01 13.73 10.60
CA TRP A 489 33.65 14.54 9.43
C TRP A 489 34.72 15.57 9.10
N ARG A 490 34.93 15.81 7.81
CA ARG A 490 35.86 16.81 7.30
C ARG A 490 35.32 17.47 6.04
N TYR A 491 35.53 18.78 5.92
CA TYR A 491 35.32 19.52 4.69
C TYR A 491 36.55 19.47 3.78
N GLU A 492 36.30 19.28 2.49
CA GLU A 492 37.26 19.39 1.39
C GLU A 492 36.85 20.55 0.48
N LEU A 493 37.82 21.33 -0.01
CA LEU A 493 37.58 22.41 -0.97
C LEU A 493 38.18 22.02 -2.33
N LYS A 494 37.45 21.21 -3.09
CA LYS A 494 37.82 20.76 -4.44
C LYS A 494 37.24 21.62 -5.56
N GLY A 495 36.29 22.50 -5.24
CA GLY A 495 35.58 23.37 -6.18
C GLY A 495 35.22 24.71 -5.56
N ALA A 496 34.13 25.33 -6.06
CA ALA A 496 33.69 26.64 -5.61
C ALA A 496 33.13 26.66 -4.18
N LEU A 497 32.62 25.53 -3.70
CA LEU A 497 32.04 25.36 -2.37
C LEU A 497 32.67 24.16 -1.63
N PRO A 498 32.71 24.18 -0.29
CA PRO A 498 33.18 23.05 0.49
C PRO A 498 32.26 21.84 0.36
N THR A 499 32.83 20.66 0.16
CA THR A 499 32.10 19.38 0.19
C THR A 499 32.47 18.61 1.44
N LEU A 500 31.51 17.92 2.04
CA LEU A 500 31.73 17.15 3.25
C LEU A 500 32.10 15.70 2.93
N ARG A 501 33.02 15.11 3.69
CA ARG A 501 33.42 13.72 3.61
C ARG A 501 33.59 13.13 5.01
N LYS A 502 33.19 11.86 5.19
CA LYS A 502 33.50 11.06 6.38
C LYS A 502 34.89 10.43 6.23
N GLN A 503 35.77 10.61 7.22
CA GLN A 503 37.19 10.28 7.17
C GLN A 503 37.48 8.78 7.27
#